data_AF-A0A259R564-F1
#
_entry.id   AF-A0A259R564-F1
#
_cell.length_a   1.000
_cell.length_b   1.000
_cell.length_c   1.000
_cell.angle_alpha   90.00
_cell.angle_beta   90.00
_cell.angle_gamma   90.00
#
_symmetry.space_group_name_H-M   'P 1'
#
loop_
_entity.id
_entity.type
_entity.pdbx_description
1 polymer ?
#
loop_
_entity_poly.entity_id
_entity_poly.type
_entity_poly.pdbx_seq_one_letter_code
_entity_poly.pdbx_strand_id
1 'polypeptide(L)'
;QPSLEAQITNLADAIAYNNHDIDDGLRAGLIDLEELQTVPFFAGHLDAVQRAYPAVQGRRRVAETIRRMISALIADLVAETAQRIRQSGVDSPDAVRAAPPLAAFSAPVQEQLQQLQQLLLHRLYRHPDVLRNTTKAQRLLSELFEAYHADTRLLPRAYQREDAARQPRAIADYLAGMTDRYAIREHQRLFSMRDWPVY
;
A
#
# COMPACT_ATOMS: atom_id res chain seq x y z
N GLN A 1 16.20 -9.63 -13.30
CA GLN A 1 15.59 -9.41 -11.98
C GLN A 1 16.25 -8.21 -11.29
N PRO A 2 15.55 -7.49 -10.41
CA PRO A 2 16.19 -6.48 -9.55
C PRO A 2 17.16 -7.15 -8.56
N SER A 3 17.97 -6.36 -7.84
CA SER A 3 18.90 -6.89 -6.83
C SER A 3 18.16 -7.64 -5.71
N LEU A 4 18.88 -8.46 -4.94
CA LEU A 4 18.28 -9.20 -3.83
C LEU A 4 17.67 -8.25 -2.78
N GLU A 5 18.35 -7.15 -2.48
CA GLU A 5 17.88 -6.12 -1.55
C GLU A 5 16.58 -5.48 -2.03
N ALA A 6 16.47 -5.21 -3.33
CA ALA A 6 15.22 -4.69 -3.91
C ALA A 6 14.08 -5.71 -3.85
N GLN A 7 14.37 -7.00 -4.08
CA GLN A 7 13.37 -8.07 -3.91
C GLN A 7 12.90 -8.18 -2.45
N ILE A 8 13.83 -8.15 -1.49
CA ILE A 8 13.53 -8.19 -0.05
C ILE A 8 12.74 -6.95 0.36
N THR A 9 13.14 -5.76 -0.12
CA THR A 9 12.45 -4.49 0.20
C THR A 9 10.99 -4.54 -0.23
N ASN A 10 10.70 -5.05 -1.43
CA ASN A 10 9.34 -5.22 -1.92
C ASN A 10 8.49 -6.15 -1.02
N LEU A 11 9.08 -7.24 -0.52
CA LEU A 11 8.38 -8.16 0.38
C LEU A 11 8.24 -7.61 1.80
N ALA A 12 9.24 -6.87 2.29
CA ALA A 12 9.17 -6.18 3.57
C ALA A 12 8.07 -5.10 3.58
N ASP A 13 7.94 -4.36 2.49
CA ASP A 13 6.84 -3.39 2.31
C ASP A 13 5.48 -4.08 2.34
N ALA A 14 5.33 -5.21 1.63
CA ALA A 14 4.11 -6.00 1.68
C ALA A 14 3.78 -6.53 3.09
N ILE A 15 4.79 -6.91 3.89
CA ILE A 15 4.58 -7.29 5.31
C ILE A 15 4.04 -6.10 6.09
N ALA A 16 4.66 -4.92 5.96
CA ALA A 16 4.23 -3.74 6.69
C ALA A 16 2.81 -3.33 6.28
N TYR A 17 2.55 -3.17 4.98
CA TYR A 17 1.29 -2.65 4.45
C TYR A 17 0.10 -3.55 4.82
N ASN A 18 0.19 -4.86 4.57
CA ASN A 18 -0.91 -5.78 4.89
C ASN A 18 -1.25 -5.79 6.39
N ASN A 19 -0.25 -5.71 7.26
CA ASN A 19 -0.47 -5.72 8.71
C ASN A 19 -1.00 -4.39 9.23
N HIS A 20 -0.53 -3.26 8.69
CA HIS A 20 -1.07 -1.94 9.01
C HIS A 20 -2.53 -1.80 8.56
N ASP A 21 -2.86 -2.27 7.37
CA ASP A 21 -4.22 -2.20 6.85
C ASP A 21 -5.22 -3.05 7.65
N ILE A 22 -4.78 -4.14 8.26
CA ILE A 22 -5.62 -4.90 9.21
C ILE A 22 -5.92 -4.05 10.45
N ASP A 23 -4.90 -3.43 11.04
CA ASP A 23 -5.08 -2.60 12.24
C ASP A 23 -5.97 -1.38 11.96
N ASP A 24 -5.71 -0.69 10.85
CA ASP A 24 -6.47 0.48 10.43
C ASP A 24 -7.91 0.12 10.01
N GLY A 25 -8.08 -1.00 9.30
CA GLY A 25 -9.40 -1.53 8.92
C GLY A 25 -10.26 -1.86 10.14
N LEU A 26 -9.70 -2.55 11.13
CA LEU A 26 -10.38 -2.84 12.40
C LEU A 26 -10.68 -1.56 13.18
N ARG A 27 -9.72 -0.63 13.23
CA ARG A 27 -9.86 0.64 13.97
C ARG A 27 -10.92 1.53 13.37
N ALA A 28 -11.04 1.55 12.05
CA ALA A 28 -12.03 2.31 11.30
C ALA A 28 -13.41 1.62 11.25
N GLY A 29 -13.52 0.37 11.73
CA GLY A 29 -14.75 -0.42 11.66
C GLY A 29 -15.13 -0.82 10.23
N LEU A 30 -14.13 -0.93 9.34
CA LEU A 30 -14.32 -1.32 7.94
C LEU A 30 -14.26 -2.84 7.75
N ILE A 31 -13.64 -3.55 8.70
CA ILE A 31 -13.56 -5.01 8.75
C ILE A 31 -13.79 -5.42 10.20
N ASP A 32 -14.53 -6.50 10.42
CA ASP A 32 -14.76 -7.06 11.74
C ASP A 32 -13.73 -8.16 12.10
N LEU A 33 -13.51 -8.35 13.40
CA LEU A 33 -12.56 -9.36 13.89
C LEU A 33 -12.97 -10.78 13.47
N GLU A 34 -14.28 -11.04 13.49
CA GLU A 34 -14.91 -12.29 13.09
C GLU A 34 -14.63 -12.63 11.62
N GLU A 35 -14.58 -11.61 10.75
CA GLU A 35 -14.24 -11.81 9.34
C GLU A 35 -12.76 -12.19 9.19
N LEU A 36 -11.86 -11.53 9.91
CA LEU A 36 -10.43 -11.86 9.90
C LEU A 36 -10.15 -13.27 10.45
N GLN A 37 -10.95 -13.74 11.40
CA GLN A 37 -10.86 -15.11 11.92
C GLN A 37 -11.19 -16.18 10.88
N THR A 38 -11.81 -15.83 9.75
CA THR A 38 -12.01 -16.78 8.64
C THR A 38 -10.72 -17.09 7.88
N VAL A 39 -9.69 -16.25 8.03
CA VAL A 39 -8.38 -16.42 7.39
C VAL A 39 -7.48 -17.25 8.31
N PRO A 40 -7.05 -18.47 7.92
CA PRO A 40 -6.29 -19.37 8.77
C PRO A 40 -5.01 -18.76 9.37
N PHE A 41 -4.33 -17.91 8.59
CA PHE A 41 -3.13 -17.22 9.05
C PHE A 41 -3.40 -16.33 10.26
N PHE A 42 -4.41 -15.47 10.16
CA PHE A 42 -4.78 -14.57 11.24
C PHE A 42 -5.35 -15.35 12.43
N ALA A 43 -6.25 -16.29 12.17
CA ALA A 43 -6.88 -17.12 13.20
C ALA A 43 -5.84 -17.89 14.04
N GLY A 44 -4.89 -18.56 13.40
CA GLY A 44 -3.85 -19.32 14.10
C GLY A 44 -3.00 -18.44 15.01
N HIS A 45 -2.65 -17.22 14.56
CA HIS A 45 -1.93 -16.26 15.41
C HIS A 45 -2.81 -15.69 16.53
N LEU A 46 -4.09 -15.41 16.28
CA LEU A 46 -5.03 -14.97 17.30
C LEU A 46 -5.21 -16.02 18.41
N ASP A 47 -5.37 -17.29 18.03
CA ASP A 47 -5.51 -18.39 18.98
C ASP A 47 -4.24 -18.60 19.80
N ALA A 48 -3.06 -18.42 19.18
CA ALA A 48 -1.79 -18.47 19.89
C ALA A 48 -1.68 -17.34 20.94
N VAL A 49 -2.17 -16.14 20.63
CA VAL A 49 -2.24 -15.03 21.60
C VAL A 49 -3.21 -15.34 22.72
N GLN A 50 -4.42 -15.81 22.40
CA GLN A 50 -5.45 -16.12 23.39
C GLN A 50 -4.99 -17.21 24.36
N ARG A 51 -4.23 -18.21 23.88
CA ARG A 51 -3.63 -19.25 24.75
C ARG A 51 -2.48 -18.72 25.60
N ALA A 52 -1.59 -17.92 25.04
CA ALA A 52 -0.44 -17.38 25.76
C ALA A 52 -0.84 -16.32 26.79
N TYR A 53 -1.86 -15.52 26.49
CA TYR A 53 -2.31 -14.38 27.29
C TYR A 53 -3.84 -14.32 27.42
N PRO A 54 -4.47 -15.22 28.20
CA PRO A 54 -5.94 -15.33 28.26
C PRO A 54 -6.66 -14.07 28.75
N ALA A 55 -5.98 -13.26 29.57
CA ALA A 55 -6.51 -12.02 30.13
C ALA A 55 -6.43 -10.82 29.15
N VAL A 56 -5.69 -10.93 28.05
CA VAL A 56 -5.53 -9.83 27.09
C VAL A 56 -6.73 -9.78 26.14
N GLN A 57 -7.38 -8.63 26.06
CA GLN A 57 -8.60 -8.43 25.28
C GLN A 57 -8.52 -7.18 24.38
N GLY A 58 -9.52 -7.05 23.50
CA GLY A 58 -9.70 -5.87 22.64
C GLY A 58 -8.45 -5.55 21.81
N ARG A 59 -8.12 -4.25 21.74
CA ARG A 59 -7.00 -3.75 20.92
C ARG A 59 -5.64 -4.36 21.27
N ARG A 60 -5.38 -4.67 22.55
CA ARG A 60 -4.10 -5.29 22.94
C ARG A 60 -3.96 -6.69 22.38
N ARG A 61 -5.06 -7.44 22.28
CA ARG A 61 -5.08 -8.77 21.67
C ARG A 61 -4.76 -8.67 20.18
N VAL A 62 -5.43 -7.76 19.46
CA VAL A 62 -5.19 -7.51 18.04
C VAL A 62 -3.75 -7.10 17.78
N ALA A 63 -3.23 -6.12 18.53
CA ALA A 63 -1.86 -5.64 18.36
C ALA A 63 -0.81 -6.75 18.56
N GLU A 64 -1.00 -7.61 19.56
CA GLU A 64 -0.13 -8.76 19.80
C GLU A 64 -0.27 -9.83 18.71
N THR A 65 -1.46 -10.03 18.15
CA THR A 65 -1.68 -10.92 16.99
C THR A 65 -0.92 -10.42 15.77
N ILE A 66 -1.07 -9.13 15.43
CA ILE A 66 -0.37 -8.50 14.30
C ILE A 66 1.16 -8.57 14.50
N ARG A 67 1.65 -8.29 15.72
CA ARG A 67 3.09 -8.39 16.03
C ARG A 67 3.63 -9.81 15.78
N ARG A 68 2.86 -10.85 16.13
CA ARG A 68 3.22 -12.25 15.87
C ARG A 68 3.16 -12.62 14.40
N MET A 69 2.17 -12.11 13.66
CA MET A 69 2.10 -12.26 12.21
C MET A 69 3.35 -11.68 11.54
N ILE A 70 3.72 -10.44 11.86
CA ILE A 70 4.95 -9.81 11.34
C ILE A 70 6.18 -10.68 11.65
N SER A 71 6.29 -11.16 12.89
CA SER A 71 7.42 -12.01 13.30
C SER A 71 7.49 -13.31 12.50
N ALA A 72 6.34 -13.95 12.25
CA ALA A 72 6.26 -15.20 11.48
C ALA A 72 6.60 -14.98 10.01
N LEU A 73 6.09 -13.91 9.40
CA LEU A 73 6.37 -13.56 8.00
C LEU A 73 7.85 -13.25 7.78
N ILE A 74 8.47 -12.49 8.70
CA ILE A 74 9.91 -12.20 8.62
C ILE A 74 10.72 -13.49 8.75
N ALA A 75 10.39 -14.35 9.71
CA ALA A 75 11.10 -15.61 9.91
C ALA A 75 10.99 -16.53 8.68
N ASP A 76 9.80 -16.67 8.11
CA ASP A 76 9.56 -17.45 6.89
C ASP A 76 10.32 -16.88 5.70
N LEU A 77 10.21 -15.58 5.45
CA LEU A 77 10.91 -14.90 4.36
C LEU A 77 12.42 -15.11 4.43
N VAL A 78 13.02 -14.96 5.61
CA VAL A 78 14.46 -15.17 5.80
C VAL A 78 14.84 -16.63 5.53
N ALA A 79 14.09 -17.58 6.08
CA ALA A 79 14.39 -19.00 5.94
C ALA A 79 14.27 -19.47 4.49
N GLU A 80 13.17 -19.16 3.82
CA GLU A 80 12.89 -19.54 2.43
C GLU A 80 13.88 -18.87 1.47
N THR A 81 14.12 -17.56 1.63
CA THR A 81 15.08 -16.83 0.79
C THR A 81 16.47 -17.43 0.92
N ALA A 82 16.93 -17.71 2.14
CA ALA A 82 18.23 -18.32 2.37
C ALA A 82 18.33 -19.72 1.74
N GLN A 83 17.25 -20.50 1.77
CA GLN A 83 17.18 -21.80 1.10
C GLN A 83 17.29 -21.67 -0.42
N ARG A 84 16.53 -20.74 -1.03
CA ARG A 84 16.56 -20.50 -2.49
C ARG A 84 17.93 -20.04 -2.97
N ILE A 85 18.59 -19.15 -2.22
CA ILE A 85 19.96 -18.71 -2.54
C ILE A 85 20.90 -19.92 -2.55
N ARG A 86 20.89 -20.75 -1.51
CA ARG A 86 21.73 -21.96 -1.45
C ARG A 86 21.47 -22.92 -2.60
N GLN A 87 20.21 -23.13 -2.97
CA GLN A 87 19.82 -24.04 -4.06
C GLN A 87 20.16 -23.48 -5.45
N SER A 88 20.11 -22.16 -5.62
CA SER A 88 20.41 -21.51 -6.90
C SER A 88 21.90 -21.52 -7.26
N GLY A 89 22.79 -21.62 -6.26
CA GLY A 89 24.23 -21.57 -6.46
C GLY A 89 24.75 -20.20 -6.91
N VAL A 90 23.97 -19.13 -6.80
CA VAL A 90 24.43 -17.77 -7.13
C VAL A 90 25.57 -17.34 -6.21
N ASP A 91 26.60 -16.75 -6.78
CA ASP A 91 27.83 -16.33 -6.10
C ASP A 91 28.13 -14.83 -6.27
N SER A 92 27.31 -14.13 -7.04
CA SER A 92 27.52 -12.72 -7.40
C SER A 92 26.20 -11.97 -7.58
N PRO A 93 26.19 -10.63 -7.40
CA PRO A 93 25.01 -9.81 -7.64
C PRO A 93 24.48 -9.90 -9.08
N ASP A 94 25.36 -10.09 -10.07
CA ASP A 94 24.95 -10.26 -11.47
C ASP A 94 24.28 -11.62 -11.70
N ALA A 95 24.76 -12.68 -11.04
CA ALA A 95 24.08 -13.97 -11.05
C ALA A 95 22.67 -13.88 -10.43
N VAL A 96 22.48 -13.11 -9.35
CA VAL A 96 21.14 -12.85 -8.78
C VAL A 96 20.23 -12.16 -9.79
N ARG A 97 20.74 -11.17 -10.53
CA ARG A 97 19.95 -10.46 -11.55
C ARG A 97 19.54 -11.37 -12.71
N ALA A 98 20.36 -12.37 -13.03
CA ALA A 98 20.10 -13.35 -14.08
C ALA A 98 19.22 -14.53 -13.63
N ALA A 99 19.16 -14.82 -12.33
CA ALA A 99 18.35 -15.89 -11.76
C ALA A 99 16.85 -15.52 -11.65
N PRO A 100 15.96 -16.50 -11.43
CA PRO A 100 14.59 -16.24 -10.95
C PRO A 100 14.57 -15.51 -9.60
N PRO A 101 13.43 -14.92 -9.17
CA PRO A 101 13.32 -14.28 -7.86
C PRO A 101 13.73 -15.21 -6.72
N LEU A 102 14.71 -14.77 -5.92
CA LEU A 102 15.27 -15.55 -4.82
C LEU A 102 14.63 -15.18 -3.48
N ALA A 103 14.22 -13.92 -3.31
CA ALA A 103 13.46 -13.52 -2.13
C ALA A 103 12.00 -13.93 -2.30
N ALA A 104 11.47 -14.71 -1.35
CA ALA A 104 10.10 -15.19 -1.38
C ALA A 104 9.65 -15.72 -0.02
N PHE A 105 8.34 -15.77 0.18
CA PHE A 105 7.72 -16.60 1.20
C PHE A 105 7.68 -18.06 0.76
N SER A 106 7.63 -18.97 1.73
CA SER A 106 7.38 -20.38 1.47
C SER A 106 5.99 -20.56 0.84
N ALA A 107 5.79 -21.65 0.08
CA ALA A 107 4.51 -21.89 -0.59
C ALA A 107 3.30 -21.90 0.38
N PRO A 108 3.38 -22.52 1.58
CA PRO A 108 2.26 -22.48 2.54
C PRO A 108 1.95 -21.07 3.05
N VAL A 109 2.98 -20.26 3.36
CA VAL A 109 2.78 -18.88 3.82
C VAL A 109 2.24 -18.00 2.71
N GLN A 110 2.71 -18.20 1.47
CA GLN A 110 2.21 -17.49 0.30
C GLN A 110 0.71 -17.73 0.07
N GLU A 111 0.25 -18.98 0.17
CA GLU A 111 -1.17 -19.33 0.03
C GLU A 111 -2.03 -18.66 1.11
N GLN A 112 -1.54 -18.69 2.35
CA GLN A 112 -2.17 -18.04 3.49
C GLN A 112 -2.26 -16.52 3.35
N LEU A 113 -1.20 -15.87 2.86
CA LEU A 113 -1.19 -14.44 2.56
C LEU A 113 -2.13 -14.07 1.42
N GLN A 114 -2.26 -14.92 0.40
CA GLN A 114 -3.21 -14.68 -0.70
C GLN A 114 -4.65 -14.66 -0.20
N GLN A 115 -5.03 -15.56 0.73
CA GLN A 115 -6.35 -15.57 1.33
C GLN A 115 -6.61 -14.28 2.14
N LEU A 116 -5.61 -13.84 2.90
CA LEU A 116 -5.68 -12.57 3.64
C LEU A 116 -5.87 -11.38 2.70
N GLN A 117 -5.08 -11.30 1.63
CA GLN A 117 -5.16 -10.23 0.62
C GLN A 117 -6.52 -10.21 -0.09
N GLN A 118 -7.08 -11.38 -0.39
CA GLN A 118 -8.42 -11.49 -0.99
C GLN A 118 -9.50 -10.92 -0.04
N LEU A 119 -9.40 -11.22 1.26
CA LEU A 119 -10.31 -10.66 2.26
C LEU A 119 -10.16 -9.14 2.35
N LEU A 120 -8.94 -8.62 2.48
CA LEU A 120 -8.68 -7.17 2.52
C LEU A 120 -9.17 -6.47 1.25
N LEU A 121 -8.98 -7.08 0.09
CA LEU A 121 -9.51 -6.55 -1.17
C LEU A 121 -11.03 -6.45 -1.18
N HIS A 122 -11.71 -7.47 -0.68
CA HIS A 122 -13.17 -7.49 -0.70
C HIS A 122 -13.78 -6.59 0.37
N ARG A 123 -13.23 -6.60 1.60
CA ARG A 123 -13.81 -5.94 2.77
C ARG A 123 -13.28 -4.53 3.00
N LEU A 124 -11.98 -4.30 2.80
CA LEU A 124 -11.34 -3.01 3.06
C LEU A 124 -11.29 -2.13 1.81
N TYR A 125 -10.53 -2.52 0.79
CA TYR A 125 -10.26 -1.62 -0.35
C TYR A 125 -11.50 -1.36 -1.21
N ARG A 126 -12.46 -2.29 -1.22
CA ARG A 126 -13.76 -2.15 -1.91
C ARG A 126 -14.89 -1.69 -0.99
N HIS A 127 -14.59 -1.28 0.24
CA HIS A 127 -15.60 -0.75 1.14
C HIS A 127 -16.26 0.51 0.52
N PRO A 128 -17.61 0.68 0.61
CA PRO A 128 -18.30 1.82 0.00
C PRO A 128 -17.73 3.18 0.39
N ASP A 129 -17.32 3.36 1.64
CA ASP A 129 -16.74 4.63 2.10
C ASP A 129 -15.34 4.89 1.52
N VAL A 130 -14.52 3.83 1.37
CA VAL A 130 -13.21 3.92 0.72
C VAL A 130 -13.39 4.26 -0.75
N LEU A 131 -14.26 3.53 -1.46
CA LEU A 131 -14.55 3.78 -2.88
C LEU A 131 -15.09 5.19 -3.12
N ARG A 132 -15.99 5.68 -2.26
CA ARG A 132 -16.53 7.04 -2.36
C ARG A 132 -15.42 8.10 -2.32
N ASN A 133 -14.44 7.94 -1.43
CA ASN A 133 -13.32 8.88 -1.33
C ASN A 133 -12.35 8.73 -2.50
N THR A 134 -12.07 7.50 -2.94
CA THR A 134 -11.25 7.22 -4.13
C THR A 134 -11.85 7.87 -5.39
N THR A 135 -13.16 7.74 -5.61
CA THR A 135 -13.84 8.38 -6.76
C THR A 135 -13.74 9.89 -6.72
N LYS A 136 -13.88 10.51 -5.52
CA LYS A 136 -13.70 11.97 -5.37
C LYS A 136 -12.28 12.41 -5.69
N ALA A 137 -11.28 11.68 -5.17
CA ALA A 137 -9.87 11.98 -5.42
C ALA A 137 -9.50 11.85 -6.91
N GLN A 138 -9.96 10.78 -7.57
CA GLN A 138 -9.79 10.59 -9.02
C GLN A 138 -10.37 11.75 -9.81
N ARG A 139 -11.62 12.12 -9.53
CA ARG A 139 -12.28 13.24 -10.20
C ARG A 139 -11.52 14.55 -10.00
N LEU A 140 -11.11 14.84 -8.77
CA LEU A 140 -10.34 16.04 -8.44
C LEU A 140 -9.03 16.10 -9.23
N LEU A 141 -8.26 15.00 -9.27
CA LEU A 141 -6.99 14.94 -9.99
C LEU A 141 -7.19 15.05 -11.50
N SER A 142 -8.23 14.41 -12.06
CA SER A 142 -8.58 14.56 -13.47
C SER A 142 -8.94 15.99 -13.82
N GLU A 143 -9.80 16.65 -13.03
CA GLU A 143 -10.20 18.04 -13.27
C GLU A 143 -8.98 18.99 -13.19
N LEU A 144 -8.09 18.81 -12.20
CA LEU A 144 -6.84 19.56 -12.12
C LEU A 144 -5.94 19.33 -13.34
N PHE A 145 -5.75 18.07 -13.74
CA PHE A 145 -4.91 17.73 -14.88
C PHE A 145 -5.44 18.39 -16.17
N GLU A 146 -6.73 18.25 -16.43
CA GLU A 146 -7.38 18.83 -17.62
C GLU A 146 -7.29 20.36 -17.63
N ALA A 147 -7.50 21.03 -16.49
CA ALA A 147 -7.36 22.49 -16.41
C ALA A 147 -5.93 22.95 -16.73
N TYR A 148 -4.92 22.29 -16.16
CA TYR A 148 -3.52 22.61 -16.44
C TYR A 148 -3.09 22.27 -17.87
N HIS A 149 -3.67 21.22 -18.45
CA HIS A 149 -3.40 20.83 -19.82
C HIS A 149 -4.04 21.79 -20.82
N ALA A 150 -5.25 22.28 -20.53
CA ALA A 150 -5.94 23.27 -21.34
C ALA A 150 -5.27 24.65 -21.29
N ASP A 151 -4.75 25.07 -20.14
CA ASP A 151 -3.98 26.31 -20.00
C ASP A 151 -2.79 26.15 -19.05
N THR A 152 -1.60 26.01 -19.64
CA THR A 152 -0.36 25.81 -18.90
C THR A 152 0.03 27.02 -18.04
N ARG A 153 -0.54 28.20 -18.29
CA ARG A 153 -0.29 29.39 -17.47
C ARG A 153 -0.86 29.27 -16.06
N LEU A 154 -1.80 28.34 -15.85
CA LEU A 154 -2.34 28.01 -14.53
C LEU A 154 -1.34 27.22 -13.67
N LEU A 155 -0.33 26.60 -14.27
CA LEU A 155 0.74 25.89 -13.56
C LEU A 155 1.78 26.87 -13.00
N PRO A 156 2.47 26.52 -11.90
CA PRO A 156 3.70 27.21 -11.53
C PRO A 156 4.74 27.13 -12.66
N ARG A 157 5.48 28.22 -12.88
CA ARG A 157 6.45 28.36 -13.98
C ARG A 157 7.45 27.20 -14.06
N ALA A 158 7.87 26.64 -12.93
CA ALA A 158 8.80 25.51 -12.87
C ALA A 158 8.29 24.23 -13.59
N TYR A 159 6.97 24.10 -13.76
CA TYR A 159 6.30 22.96 -14.41
C TYR A 159 5.74 23.29 -15.79
N GLN A 160 5.96 24.51 -16.29
CA GLN A 160 5.63 24.87 -17.68
C GLN A 160 6.74 24.37 -18.61
N ARG A 161 6.36 23.86 -19.77
CA ARG A 161 7.25 23.34 -20.81
C ARG A 161 6.86 23.97 -22.13
N GLU A 162 7.87 24.36 -22.91
CA GLU A 162 7.67 24.86 -24.28
C GLU A 162 7.24 23.73 -25.22
N ASP A 163 7.74 22.52 -24.97
CA ASP A 163 7.38 21.31 -25.71
C ASP A 163 6.05 20.73 -25.19
N ALA A 164 5.00 20.84 -26.01
CA ALA A 164 3.68 20.30 -25.73
C ALA A 164 3.68 18.79 -25.48
N ALA A 165 4.60 18.02 -26.08
CA ALA A 165 4.70 16.58 -25.84
C ALA A 165 5.23 16.24 -24.45
N ARG A 166 5.99 17.16 -23.82
CA ARG A 166 6.54 16.99 -22.45
C ARG A 166 5.65 17.58 -21.37
N GLN A 167 4.75 18.48 -21.73
CA GLN A 167 3.87 19.16 -20.77
C GLN A 167 2.99 18.20 -19.93
N PRO A 168 2.37 17.14 -20.50
CA PRO A 168 1.58 16.19 -19.71
C PRO A 168 2.37 15.54 -18.57
N ARG A 169 3.64 15.19 -18.80
CA ARG A 169 4.52 14.63 -17.76
C ARG A 169 4.80 15.65 -16.67
N ALA A 170 5.10 16.90 -17.02
CA ALA A 170 5.34 17.95 -16.03
C ALA A 170 4.11 18.25 -15.17
N ILE A 171 2.90 18.16 -15.73
CA ILE A 171 1.64 18.25 -14.96
C ILE A 171 1.53 17.07 -13.99
N ALA A 172 1.76 15.84 -14.48
CA ALA A 172 1.71 14.65 -13.64
C ALA A 172 2.71 14.73 -12.47
N ASP A 173 3.94 15.21 -12.72
CA ASP A 173 4.96 15.39 -11.69
C ASP A 173 4.56 16.46 -10.66
N TYR A 174 3.92 17.56 -11.11
CA TYR A 174 3.38 18.58 -10.20
C TYR A 174 2.27 18.02 -9.32
N LEU A 175 1.29 17.31 -9.91
CA LEU A 175 0.19 16.70 -9.18
C LEU A 175 0.67 15.63 -8.20
N ALA A 176 1.60 14.76 -8.62
CA ALA A 176 2.18 13.72 -7.78
C ALA A 176 3.01 14.27 -6.60
N GLY A 177 3.54 15.49 -6.73
CA GLY A 177 4.23 16.20 -5.65
C GLY A 177 3.31 16.88 -4.63
N MET A 178 1.99 16.88 -4.84
CA MET A 178 1.04 17.51 -3.93
C MET A 178 0.73 16.62 -2.73
N THR A 179 0.52 17.25 -1.57
CA THR A 179 -0.19 16.60 -0.47
C THR A 179 -1.70 16.67 -0.72
N ASP A 180 -2.48 15.74 -0.16
CA ASP A 180 -3.94 15.72 -0.30
C ASP A 180 -4.60 17.07 0.05
N ARG A 181 -4.17 17.68 1.17
CA ARG A 181 -4.69 18.98 1.61
C ARG A 181 -4.38 20.10 0.62
N TYR A 182 -3.23 20.04 -0.04
CA TYR A 182 -2.86 21.00 -1.06
C TYR A 182 -3.67 20.78 -2.35
N ALA A 183 -3.78 19.54 -2.82
CA ALA A 183 -4.58 19.20 -4.01
C ALA A 183 -6.05 19.62 -3.86
N ILE A 184 -6.65 19.39 -2.68
CA ILE A 184 -8.01 19.83 -2.36
C ILE A 184 -8.14 21.36 -2.43
N ARG A 185 -7.20 22.09 -1.85
CA ARG A 185 -7.21 23.55 -1.86
C ARG A 185 -6.99 24.11 -3.27
N GLU A 186 -6.09 23.51 -4.03
CA GLU A 186 -5.77 23.95 -5.38
C GLU A 186 -6.94 23.73 -6.32
N HIS A 187 -7.65 22.60 -6.18
CA HIS A 187 -8.90 22.35 -6.88
C HIS A 187 -9.97 23.37 -6.50
N GLN A 188 -10.14 23.67 -5.21
CA GLN A 188 -11.07 24.72 -4.76
C GLN A 188 -10.71 26.10 -5.34
N ARG A 189 -9.42 26.46 -5.39
CA ARG A 189 -8.95 27.73 -5.96
C ARG A 189 -9.30 27.88 -7.44
N LEU A 190 -9.19 26.80 -8.21
CA LEU A 190 -9.42 26.83 -9.66
C LEU A 190 -10.90 26.73 -10.04
N PHE A 191 -11.69 25.98 -9.26
CA PHE A 191 -13.07 25.64 -9.64
C PHE A 191 -14.15 26.24 -8.74
N SER A 192 -13.81 26.77 -7.56
CA SER A 192 -14.78 27.40 -6.66
C SER A 192 -14.88 28.90 -6.87
N MET A 193 -16.11 29.40 -7.02
CA MET A 193 -16.38 30.84 -7.05
C MET A 193 -16.47 31.49 -5.66
N ARG A 194 -16.41 30.70 -4.57
CA ARG A 194 -16.57 31.23 -3.20
C ARG A 194 -15.45 32.18 -2.78
N ASP A 195 -14.26 32.04 -3.36
CA ASP A 195 -13.10 32.88 -3.07
C ASP A 195 -12.81 33.91 -4.19
N TRP A 196 -13.80 34.20 -5.06
CA TRP A 196 -13.64 35.20 -6.11
C TRP A 196 -13.53 36.59 -5.48
N PRO A 197 -12.38 37.28 -5.57
CA PRO A 197 -12.28 38.65 -5.11
C PRO A 197 -13.16 39.51 -6.02
N VAL A 198 -14.17 40.14 -5.47
CA VAL A 198 -14.89 41.22 -6.16
C VAL A 198 -13.92 42.40 -6.21
N TYR A 199 -13.36 42.69 -7.38
CA TYR A 199 -12.55 43.88 -7.63
C TYR A 199 -13.46 45.08 -7.92
#